data_AF-A0A5P8KIM1-F1
#
_entry.id   AF-A0A5P8KIM1-F1
#
_cell.length_a   1.000
_cell.length_b   1.000
_cell.length_c   1.000
_cell.angle_alpha   90.00
_cell.angle_beta   90.00
_cell.angle_gamma   90.00
#
_symmetry.space_group_name_H-M   'P 1'
#
loop_
_entity.id
_entity.type
_entity.pdbx_description
1 polymer ?
#
loop_
_entity_poly.entity_id
_entity_poly.type
_entity_poly.pdbx_seq_one_letter_code
_entity_poly.pdbx_strand_id
1 'polypeptide(L)'
;MTRRTTLSISRGLPIEAWRNLGQQICAISNSSAWWLGDWLLYGQAEYPDRYKHAIAQTSLDYQTLRNYAWVARRFAPSRRRAALSFQHHAEVAGLPEEERDPWLSRAVEHGWSRNELRRQVRASREITSGERVVHLRMTPDDSQRRRWQEAAQRSDKDLLEWIRIALDKAATSALDAP
;
A
#
# COMPACT_ATOMS: atom_id res chain seq x y z
N MET A 1 20.37 -24.39 -24.69
CA MET A 1 20.80 -22.97 -24.56
C MET A 1 19.59 -22.12 -24.21
N THR A 2 19.70 -21.24 -23.21
CA THR A 2 18.66 -20.28 -22.83
C THR A 2 18.96 -18.92 -23.48
N ARG A 3 17.93 -18.27 -24.01
CA ARG A 3 17.96 -16.87 -24.47
C ARG A 3 16.85 -16.11 -23.73
N ARG A 4 16.94 -14.77 -23.69
CA ARG A 4 15.94 -13.90 -23.02
C ARG A 4 14.49 -14.23 -23.39
N THR A 5 14.24 -14.68 -24.62
CA THR A 5 12.91 -14.95 -25.17
C THR A 5 12.65 -16.43 -25.45
N THR A 6 13.59 -17.34 -25.19
CA THR A 6 13.44 -18.75 -25.62
C THR A 6 14.20 -19.72 -24.72
N LEU A 7 13.53 -20.81 -24.36
CA LEU A 7 14.11 -21.97 -23.70
C LEU A 7 14.08 -23.16 -24.68
N SER A 8 15.24 -23.61 -25.14
CA SER A 8 15.35 -24.81 -25.98
C SER A 8 15.53 -26.06 -25.11
N ILE A 9 14.56 -26.97 -25.17
CA ILE A 9 14.55 -28.25 -24.43
C ILE A 9 14.90 -29.39 -25.39
N SER A 10 15.83 -30.25 -24.99
CA SER A 10 16.23 -31.43 -25.79
C SER A 10 15.08 -32.41 -25.95
N ARG A 11 14.97 -33.02 -27.15
CA ARG A 11 14.01 -34.11 -27.38
C ARG A 11 14.33 -35.29 -26.47
N GLY A 12 13.29 -35.95 -25.96
CA GLY A 12 13.43 -37.11 -25.07
C GLY A 12 13.67 -36.78 -23.60
N LEU A 13 13.49 -35.51 -23.18
CA LEU A 13 13.57 -35.16 -21.76
C LEU A 13 12.49 -35.93 -20.96
N PRO A 14 12.86 -36.70 -19.91
CA PRO A 14 11.89 -37.39 -19.08
C PRO A 14 10.91 -36.43 -18.40
N ILE A 15 9.67 -36.88 -18.17
CA ILE A 15 8.60 -36.05 -17.59
C ILE A 15 8.99 -35.44 -16.24
N GLU A 16 9.71 -36.18 -15.39
CA GLU A 16 10.18 -35.69 -14.09
C GLU A 16 11.18 -34.54 -14.24
N ALA A 17 12.15 -34.68 -15.14
CA ALA A 17 13.12 -33.64 -15.43
C ALA A 17 12.45 -32.39 -16.03
N TRP A 18 11.43 -32.58 -16.88
CA TRP A 18 10.62 -31.48 -17.42
C TRP A 18 9.83 -30.75 -16.33
N ARG A 19 9.21 -31.48 -15.39
CA ARG A 19 8.50 -30.91 -14.23
C ARG A 19 9.44 -30.13 -13.33
N ASN A 20 10.61 -30.68 -13.02
CA ASN A 20 11.62 -30.02 -12.19
C ASN A 20 12.13 -28.72 -12.84
N LEU A 21 12.33 -28.72 -14.16
CA LEU A 21 12.69 -27.51 -14.90
C LEU A 21 11.59 -26.43 -14.78
N GLY A 22 10.31 -26.81 -14.92
CA GLY A 22 9.19 -25.90 -14.70
C GLY A 22 9.15 -25.31 -13.29
N GLN A 23 9.38 -26.13 -12.26
CA GLN A 23 9.46 -25.68 -10.87
C GLN A 23 10.59 -24.67 -10.65
N GLN A 24 11.78 -24.92 -11.22
CA GLN A 24 12.91 -23.99 -11.14
C GLN A 24 12.61 -22.65 -11.81
N ILE A 25 12.00 -22.66 -13.00
CA ILE A 25 11.60 -21.44 -13.70
C ILE A 25 10.60 -20.64 -12.85
N CYS A 26 9.59 -21.31 -12.30
CA CYS A 26 8.62 -20.67 -11.41
C CYS A 26 9.28 -20.10 -10.14
N ALA A 27 10.19 -20.84 -9.52
CA ALA A 27 10.90 -20.40 -8.32
C ALA A 27 11.73 -19.13 -8.59
N ILE A 28 12.48 -19.10 -9.70
CA ILE A 28 13.26 -17.93 -10.12
C ILE A 28 12.33 -16.76 -10.44
N SER A 29 11.29 -16.99 -11.24
CA SER A 29 10.33 -15.95 -11.62
C SER A 29 9.67 -15.30 -10.41
N ASN A 30 9.14 -16.11 -9.49
CA ASN A 30 8.45 -15.65 -8.29
C ASN A 30 9.38 -14.94 -7.29
N SER A 31 10.67 -15.28 -7.29
CA SER A 31 11.66 -14.70 -6.38
C SER A 31 12.38 -13.47 -6.95
N SER A 32 12.42 -13.33 -8.28
CA SER A 32 13.20 -12.30 -8.97
C SER A 32 12.87 -10.87 -8.51
N ALA A 33 11.59 -10.56 -8.31
CA ALA A 33 11.15 -9.24 -7.83
C ALA A 33 11.65 -8.95 -6.40
N TRP A 34 11.67 -9.97 -5.53
CA TRP A 34 12.26 -9.84 -4.19
C TRP A 34 13.75 -9.60 -4.26
N TRP A 35 14.48 -10.41 -5.03
CA TRP A 35 15.93 -10.30 -5.18
C TRP A 35 16.35 -8.95 -5.76
N LEU A 36 15.65 -8.46 -6.78
CA LEU A 36 15.89 -7.13 -7.34
C LEU A 36 15.61 -6.02 -6.31
N GLY A 37 14.56 -6.16 -5.52
CA GLY A 37 14.26 -5.23 -4.42
C GLY A 37 15.36 -5.22 -3.35
N ASP A 38 15.79 -6.40 -2.90
CA ASP A 38 16.85 -6.55 -1.89
C ASP A 38 18.20 -6.01 -2.38
N TRP A 39 18.55 -6.32 -3.64
CA TRP A 39 19.74 -5.80 -4.30
C TRP A 39 19.75 -4.26 -4.36
N LEU A 40 18.62 -3.65 -4.71
CA LEU A 40 18.47 -2.19 -4.74
C LEU A 40 18.50 -1.54 -3.35
N LEU A 41 18.03 -2.24 -2.32
CA LEU A 41 18.09 -1.78 -0.93
C LEU A 41 19.51 -1.82 -0.39
N TYR A 42 20.24 -2.90 -0.65
CA TYR A 42 21.66 -2.98 -0.31
C TYR A 42 22.45 -1.83 -0.94
N GLY A 43 22.23 -1.57 -2.24
CA GLY A 43 22.94 -0.50 -2.93
C GLY A 43 22.58 0.92 -2.47
N GLN A 44 21.55 1.12 -1.64
CA GLN A 44 21.13 2.46 -1.22
C GLN A 44 22.18 3.20 -0.39
N ALA A 45 22.95 2.49 0.44
CA ALA A 45 24.00 3.10 1.27
C ALA A 45 25.30 3.32 0.48
N GLU A 46 25.62 2.41 -0.43
CA GLU A 46 26.93 2.33 -1.09
C GLU A 46 26.97 3.04 -2.46
N TYR A 47 25.83 3.16 -3.15
CA TYR A 47 25.79 3.59 -4.55
C TYR A 47 24.66 4.63 -4.81
N PRO A 48 24.98 5.93 -4.75
CA PRO A 48 24.01 7.00 -5.03
C PRO A 48 23.32 6.86 -6.39
N ASP A 49 24.06 6.44 -7.43
CA ASP A 49 23.57 6.25 -8.80
C ASP A 49 23.00 4.85 -9.10
N ARG A 50 22.69 4.03 -8.08
CA ARG A 50 22.29 2.62 -8.27
C ARG A 50 21.17 2.39 -9.28
N TYR A 51 20.19 3.30 -9.35
CA TYR A 51 19.08 3.15 -10.29
C TYR A 51 19.52 3.31 -11.74
N LYS A 52 20.51 4.15 -12.03
CA LYS A 52 21.09 4.29 -13.37
C LYS A 52 21.75 2.97 -13.80
N HIS A 53 22.54 2.36 -12.91
CA HIS A 53 23.15 1.06 -13.15
C HIS A 53 22.11 -0.06 -13.27
N ALA A 54 21.09 -0.06 -12.42
CA ALA A 54 20.04 -1.07 -12.44
C ALA A 54 19.20 -1.03 -13.72
N ILE A 55 18.83 0.14 -14.22
CA ILE A 55 18.11 0.29 -15.48
C ILE A 55 18.95 -0.23 -16.65
N ALA A 56 20.24 0.12 -16.68
CA ALA A 56 21.16 -0.33 -17.71
C ALA A 56 21.35 -1.86 -17.74
N GLN A 57 21.22 -2.55 -16.60
CA GLN A 57 21.48 -3.98 -16.48
C GLN A 57 20.22 -4.87 -16.55
N THR A 58 19.04 -4.36 -16.18
CA THR A 58 17.84 -5.21 -15.97
C THR A 58 16.79 -5.11 -17.08
N SER A 59 16.93 -4.14 -18.00
CA SER A 59 15.87 -3.78 -18.98
C SER A 59 14.54 -3.37 -18.34
N LEU A 60 14.49 -3.15 -17.03
CA LEU A 60 13.30 -2.69 -16.31
C LEU A 60 13.33 -1.17 -16.20
N ASP A 61 12.15 -0.56 -16.24
CA ASP A 61 12.03 0.87 -16.02
C ASP A 61 12.24 1.24 -14.53
N TYR A 62 12.51 2.53 -14.30
CA TYR A 62 12.72 3.08 -12.97
C TYR A 62 11.56 2.82 -12.01
N GLN A 63 10.32 2.97 -12.46
CA GLN A 63 9.12 2.86 -11.63
C GLN A 63 8.93 1.41 -11.13
N THR A 64 9.18 0.43 -11.99
CA THR A 64 9.16 -0.99 -11.65
C THR A 64 10.22 -1.32 -10.60
N LEU A 65 11.47 -0.88 -10.81
CA LEU A 65 12.58 -1.09 -9.86
C LEU A 65 12.30 -0.41 -8.52
N ARG A 66 11.81 0.84 -8.55
CA ARG A 66 11.42 1.58 -7.34
C ARG A 66 10.30 0.88 -6.58
N ASN A 67 9.32 0.32 -7.27
CA ASN A 67 8.26 -0.46 -6.65
C ASN A 67 8.82 -1.73 -5.99
N TYR A 68 9.75 -2.43 -6.64
CA TYR A 68 10.41 -3.62 -6.07
C TYR A 68 11.14 -3.30 -4.78
N ALA A 69 12.00 -2.27 -4.79
CA ALA A 69 12.70 -1.80 -3.60
C ALA A 69 11.73 -1.35 -2.50
N TRP A 70 10.65 -0.65 -2.87
CA TRP A 70 9.67 -0.15 -1.90
C TRP A 70 8.93 -1.28 -1.18
N VAL A 71 8.47 -2.32 -1.89
CA VAL A 71 7.82 -3.50 -1.28
C VAL A 71 8.84 -4.30 -0.47
N ALA A 72 10.04 -4.56 -1.01
CA ALA A 72 11.10 -5.29 -0.30
C ALA A 72 11.44 -4.65 1.05
N ARG A 73 11.44 -3.31 1.12
CA ARG A 73 11.69 -2.57 2.36
C ARG A 73 10.55 -2.69 3.37
N ARG A 74 9.31 -2.81 2.90
CA ARG A 74 8.10 -2.91 3.74
C ARG A 74 7.93 -4.31 4.35
N PHE A 75 8.57 -5.32 3.76
CA PHE A 75 8.50 -6.71 4.21
C PHE A 75 9.91 -7.28 4.39
N ALA A 76 10.40 -7.28 5.63
CA ALA A 76 11.60 -8.02 6.00
C ALA A 76 11.46 -9.51 5.59
N PRO A 77 12.57 -10.23 5.30
CA PRO A 77 12.53 -11.62 4.83
C PRO A 77 11.65 -12.55 5.68
N SER A 78 11.63 -12.37 7.01
CA SER A 78 10.80 -13.14 7.94
C SER A 78 9.29 -12.95 7.79
N ARG A 79 8.85 -11.84 7.19
CA ARG A 79 7.42 -11.51 6.96
C ARG A 79 6.95 -11.83 5.54
N ARG A 80 7.85 -12.27 4.67
CA ARG A 80 7.51 -12.66 3.29
C ARG A 80 6.93 -14.06 3.30
N ARG A 81 5.67 -14.20 2.88
CA ARG A 81 4.98 -15.48 2.90
C ARG A 81 5.23 -16.22 1.60
N ALA A 82 5.98 -17.33 1.66
CA ALA A 82 6.31 -18.12 0.48
C ALA A 82 5.08 -18.64 -0.29
N ALA A 83 3.94 -18.80 0.39
CA ALA A 83 2.66 -19.17 -0.22
C ALA A 83 2.02 -18.05 -1.07
N LEU A 84 2.50 -16.80 -0.95
CA LEU A 84 1.96 -15.64 -1.66
C LEU A 84 3.00 -15.04 -2.60
N SER A 85 2.55 -14.61 -3.79
CA SER A 85 3.43 -13.92 -4.72
C SER A 85 3.85 -12.52 -4.22
N PHE A 86 4.91 -11.98 -4.80
CA PHE A 86 5.35 -10.61 -4.58
C PHE A 86 4.19 -9.60 -4.74
N GLN A 87 3.32 -9.80 -5.73
CA GLN A 87 2.21 -8.89 -6.01
C GLN A 87 1.16 -8.87 -4.90
N HIS A 88 0.93 -9.97 -4.16
CA HIS A 88 0.04 -9.93 -2.99
C HIS A 88 0.57 -8.96 -1.94
N HIS A 89 1.88 -9.01 -1.68
CA HIS A 89 2.55 -8.10 -0.76
C HIS A 89 2.48 -6.66 -1.27
N ALA A 90 2.63 -6.45 -2.58
CA ALA A 90 2.51 -5.12 -3.19
C ALA A 90 1.12 -4.48 -2.99
N GLU A 91 0.02 -5.26 -3.05
CA GLU A 91 -1.34 -4.73 -2.83
C GLU A 91 -1.52 -4.15 -1.42
N VAL A 92 -0.87 -4.74 -0.41
CA VAL A 92 -1.02 -4.33 0.99
C VAL A 92 0.15 -3.49 1.51
N ALA A 93 1.22 -3.34 0.72
CA ALA A 93 2.42 -2.59 1.11
C ALA A 93 2.13 -1.13 1.52
N GLY A 94 1.05 -0.54 0.97
CA GLY A 94 0.59 0.82 1.26
C GLY A 94 -0.19 0.97 2.56
N LEU A 95 -0.63 -0.13 3.19
CA LEU A 95 -1.38 -0.12 4.44
C LEU A 95 -0.47 0.16 5.65
N PRO A 96 -1.05 0.58 6.79
CA PRO A 96 -0.38 0.54 8.09
C PRO A 96 0.21 -0.84 8.38
N GLU A 97 1.32 -0.90 9.11
CA GLU A 97 2.10 -2.12 9.28
C GLU A 97 1.33 -3.23 10.00
N GLU A 98 0.52 -2.83 10.98
CA GLU A 98 -0.40 -3.62 11.77
C GLU A 98 -1.52 -4.27 10.93
N GLU A 99 -1.88 -3.67 9.79
CA GLU A 99 -2.93 -4.20 8.90
C GLU A 99 -2.39 -5.19 7.87
N ARG A 100 -1.09 -5.12 7.52
CA ARG A 100 -0.51 -5.92 6.42
C ARG A 100 -0.58 -7.42 6.69
N ASP A 101 -0.12 -7.85 7.86
CA ASP A 101 -0.04 -9.28 8.19
C ASP A 101 -1.43 -9.92 8.32
N PRO A 102 -2.44 -9.30 8.96
CA PRO A 102 -3.81 -9.81 8.92
C PRO A 102 -4.33 -10.04 7.50
N TRP A 103 -4.10 -9.10 6.58
CA TRP A 103 -4.53 -9.23 5.19
C TRP A 103 -3.83 -10.38 4.45
N LEU A 104 -2.51 -10.52 4.64
CA LEU A 104 -1.77 -11.63 4.07
C LEU A 104 -2.17 -12.98 4.68
N SER A 105 -2.58 -13.03 5.96
CA SER A 105 -3.10 -14.23 6.61
C SER A 105 -4.41 -14.67 5.99
N ARG A 106 -5.35 -13.75 5.82
CA ARG A 106 -6.62 -14.03 5.16
C ARG A 106 -6.40 -14.51 3.73
N ALA A 107 -5.45 -13.92 3.00
CA ALA A 107 -5.16 -14.34 1.64
C ALA A 107 -4.63 -15.77 1.56
N VAL A 108 -3.77 -16.19 2.49
CA VAL A 108 -3.30 -17.59 2.57
C VAL A 108 -4.45 -18.53 2.95
N GLU A 109 -5.18 -18.19 4.02
CA GLU A 109 -6.26 -19.01 4.57
C GLU A 109 -7.37 -19.28 3.55
N HIS A 110 -7.77 -18.25 2.81
CA HIS A 110 -8.88 -18.32 1.86
C HIS A 110 -8.42 -18.57 0.42
N GLY A 111 -7.12 -18.78 0.19
CA GLY A 111 -6.56 -19.00 -1.14
C GLY A 111 -6.83 -17.86 -2.12
N TRP A 112 -6.85 -16.62 -1.64
CA TRP A 112 -7.21 -15.47 -2.46
C TRP A 112 -6.16 -15.19 -3.54
N SER A 113 -6.65 -14.89 -4.74
CA SER A 113 -5.79 -14.28 -5.76
C SER A 113 -5.42 -12.84 -5.38
N ARG A 114 -4.38 -12.31 -6.01
CA ARG A 114 -3.97 -10.90 -5.85
C ARG A 114 -5.10 -9.91 -6.14
N ASN A 115 -5.93 -10.20 -7.13
CA ASN A 115 -7.09 -9.37 -7.48
C ASN A 115 -8.20 -9.45 -6.42
N GLU A 116 -8.39 -10.64 -5.83
CA GLU A 116 -9.32 -10.87 -4.72
C GLU A 116 -8.89 -10.09 -3.49
N LEU A 117 -7.63 -10.25 -3.07
CA LEU A 117 -7.04 -9.51 -1.96
C LEU A 117 -7.24 -7.99 -2.14
N ARG A 118 -6.93 -7.46 -3.33
CA ARG A 118 -7.14 -6.05 -3.66
C ARG A 118 -8.60 -5.62 -3.49
N ARG A 119 -9.56 -6.45 -3.90
CA ARG A 119 -10.99 -6.15 -3.76
C ARG A 119 -11.39 -6.10 -2.29
N GLN A 120 -10.95 -7.07 -1.49
CA GLN A 120 -11.26 -7.16 -0.06
C GLN A 120 -10.66 -5.99 0.73
N VAL A 121 -9.42 -5.61 0.44
CA VAL A 121 -8.78 -4.42 1.04
C VAL A 121 -9.57 -3.16 0.72
N ARG A 122 -10.02 -2.98 -0.54
CA ARG A 122 -10.85 -1.82 -0.92
C ARG A 122 -12.20 -1.79 -0.20
N ALA A 123 -12.91 -2.92 -0.18
CA ALA A 123 -14.20 -3.02 0.50
C ALA A 123 -14.09 -2.68 1.99
N SER A 124 -13.04 -3.15 2.67
CA SER A 124 -12.81 -2.81 4.08
C SER A 124 -12.62 -1.31 4.31
N ARG A 125 -11.94 -0.63 3.39
CA ARG A 125 -11.71 0.81 3.48
C ARG A 125 -12.96 1.63 3.19
N GLU A 126 -13.84 1.15 2.31
CA GLU A 126 -15.14 1.79 2.08
C GLU A 126 -16.03 1.69 3.32
N ILE A 127 -15.99 0.56 4.03
CA ILE A 127 -16.71 0.38 5.31
C ILE A 127 -16.15 1.34 6.37
N THR A 128 -14.82 1.37 6.59
CA THR A 128 -14.19 2.31 7.54
C THR A 128 -14.37 3.77 7.13
N SER A 129 -14.43 4.04 5.83
CA SER A 129 -14.69 5.37 5.28
C SER A 129 -16.15 5.83 5.46
N GLY A 130 -17.08 4.93 5.75
CA GLY A 130 -18.44 5.28 6.18
C GLY A 130 -18.46 5.95 7.56
N GLU A 131 -17.47 5.68 8.40
CA GLU A 131 -17.25 6.28 9.72
C GLU A 131 -16.22 7.44 9.67
N ARG A 132 -16.14 8.19 8.56
CA ARG A 132 -15.19 9.31 8.41
C ARG A 132 -15.44 10.37 9.49
N VAL A 133 -14.51 10.46 10.45
CA VAL A 133 -14.27 11.69 11.22
C VAL A 133 -13.85 12.78 10.24
N VAL A 134 -14.75 13.71 9.92
CA VAL A 134 -14.41 14.88 9.09
C VAL A 134 -13.63 15.85 9.98
N HIS A 135 -12.32 15.93 9.77
CA HIS A 135 -11.51 16.99 10.39
C HIS A 135 -11.79 18.32 9.70
N LEU A 136 -12.70 19.11 10.28
CA LEU A 136 -13.01 20.46 9.80
C LEU A 136 -11.88 21.41 10.23
N ARG A 137 -10.99 21.77 9.29
CA ARG A 137 -9.95 22.76 9.54
C ARG A 137 -10.44 24.15 9.17
N MET A 138 -10.73 24.98 10.17
CA MET A 138 -11.06 26.39 9.97
C MET A 138 -9.82 27.25 10.23
N THR A 139 -9.60 28.25 9.38
CA THR A 139 -8.54 29.28 9.56
C THR A 139 -9.20 30.65 9.62
N PRO A 140 -9.82 31.01 10.75
CA PRO A 140 -10.44 32.33 10.89
C PRO A 140 -9.37 33.41 10.88
N ASP A 141 -9.68 34.54 10.25
CA ASP A 141 -8.89 35.75 10.37
C ASP A 141 -8.95 36.32 11.82
N ASP A 142 -8.08 37.29 12.14
CA ASP A 142 -7.99 37.83 13.49
C ASP A 142 -9.30 38.49 13.97
N SER A 143 -10.08 39.08 13.06
CA SER A 143 -11.37 39.70 13.38
C SER A 143 -12.44 38.66 13.69
N GLN A 144 -12.43 37.53 12.98
CA GLN A 144 -13.33 36.41 13.20
C GLN A 144 -12.98 35.70 14.50
N ARG A 145 -11.69 35.45 14.75
CA ARG A 145 -11.21 34.80 15.98
C ARG A 145 -11.63 35.58 17.23
N ARG A 146 -11.40 36.90 17.25
CA ARG A 146 -11.79 37.75 18.39
C ARG A 146 -13.29 37.71 18.64
N ARG A 147 -14.10 37.87 17.59
CA ARG A 147 -15.57 37.82 17.70
C ARG A 147 -16.08 36.49 18.24
N TRP A 148 -15.53 35.37 17.77
CA TRP A 148 -15.96 34.04 18.23
C TRP A 148 -15.52 33.80 19.68
N GLN A 149 -14.32 34.23 20.07
CA GLN A 149 -13.84 34.14 21.45
C GLN A 149 -14.70 34.98 22.42
N GLU A 150 -15.03 36.22 22.06
CA GLU A 150 -15.91 37.06 22.85
C GLU A 150 -17.32 36.46 22.99
N ALA A 151 -17.87 35.90 21.90
CA ALA A 151 -19.19 35.27 21.92
C ALA A 151 -19.22 33.99 22.77
N ALA A 152 -18.15 33.19 22.72
CA ALA A 152 -17.98 32.02 23.56
C ALA A 152 -17.87 32.39 25.05
N GLN A 153 -17.07 33.41 25.38
CA GLN A 153 -16.90 33.89 26.75
C GLN A 153 -18.20 34.46 27.36
N ARG A 154 -18.98 35.23 26.57
CA ARG A 154 -20.31 35.72 27.01
C ARG A 154 -21.32 34.60 27.25
N SER A 155 -21.10 33.45 26.63
CA SER A 155 -21.94 32.26 26.77
C SER A 155 -21.38 31.27 27.80
N ASP A 156 -20.33 31.64 28.53
CA ASP A 156 -19.60 30.82 29.51
C ASP A 156 -19.19 29.44 28.96
N LYS A 157 -18.68 29.42 27.72
CA LYS A 157 -18.30 28.19 26.99
C LYS A 157 -16.89 28.31 26.43
N ASP A 158 -16.23 27.17 26.30
CA ASP A 158 -15.04 27.06 25.46
C ASP A 158 -15.38 27.38 23.99
N LEU A 159 -14.42 27.95 23.26
CA LEU A 159 -14.59 28.36 21.88
C LEU A 159 -15.04 27.21 20.97
N LEU A 160 -14.48 26.01 21.14
CA LEU A 160 -14.78 24.87 20.28
C LEU A 160 -16.20 24.35 20.55
N GLU A 161 -16.60 24.31 21.81
CA GLU A 161 -17.96 23.92 22.20
C GLU A 161 -19.00 24.95 21.76
N TRP A 162 -18.66 26.25 21.82
CA TRP A 162 -19.52 27.30 21.30
C TRP A 162 -19.71 27.20 19.78
N ILE A 163 -18.64 26.96 19.02
CA ILE A 163 -18.71 26.76 17.55
C ILE A 163 -19.60 25.57 17.22
N ARG A 164 -19.44 24.45 17.93
CA ARG A 164 -20.27 23.25 17.73
C ARG A 164 -21.76 23.57 17.88
N ILE A 165 -22.14 24.21 18.98
CA ILE A 165 -23.54 24.57 19.26
C ILE A 165 -24.08 25.59 18.24
N ALA A 166 -23.26 26.56 17.83
CA ALA A 166 -23.65 27.55 16.84
C ALA A 166 -23.93 26.90 15.47
N LEU A 167 -23.07 25.97 15.05
CA LEU A 167 -23.25 25.20 13.81
C LEU A 167 -24.47 24.29 13.89
N ASP A 168 -24.69 23.60 15.01
CA ASP A 168 -25.86 22.75 15.22
C ASP A 168 -27.16 23.56 15.12
N LYS A 169 -27.22 24.73 15.78
CA LYS A 169 -28.39 25.62 15.72
C LYS A 169 -28.66 26.13 14.30
N ALA A 170 -27.60 26.50 13.57
CA ALA A 170 -27.72 26.94 12.18
C ALA A 170 -28.20 25.81 11.27
N ALA A 171 -27.72 24.59 11.48
CA ALA A 171 -28.16 23.40 10.74
C ALA A 171 -29.64 23.09 11.00
N THR A 172 -30.08 23.09 12.27
CA THR A 172 -31.49 22.89 12.63
C THR A 172 -32.39 23.93 11.96
N SER A 173 -32.02 25.22 12.03
CA SER A 173 -32.79 26.29 11.37
C SER A 173 -32.85 26.16 9.85
N ALA A 174 -31.80 25.62 9.21
CA ALA A 174 -31.77 25.39 7.78
C ALA A 174 -32.58 24.16 7.33
N LEU A 175 -32.68 23.14 8.18
CA LEU A 175 -33.43 21.90 7.92
C LEU A 175 -34.93 22.03 8.23
N ASP A 176 -35.29 22.88 9.19
CA ASP A 176 -36.68 23.15 9.57
C ASP A 176 -37.35 24.25 8.73
N ALA A 177 -36.65 24.81 7.74
CA ALA A 177 -37.21 25.77 6.81
C ALA A 177 -38.06 25.05 5.73
N PRO A 178 -39.32 25.45 5.49
CA PRO A 178 -40.23 24.80 4.54
C PRO A 178 -39.86 24.99 3.06
#